data_AF-A0A9P8F6D7-F1
#
_entry.id   AF-A0A9P8F6D7-F1
#
_cell.length_a   1.000
_cell.length_b   1.000
_cell.length_c   1.000
_cell.angle_alpha   90.00
_cell.angle_beta   90.00
_cell.angle_gamma   90.00
#
_symmetry.space_group_name_H-M   'P 1'
#
loop_
_entity.id
_entity.type
_entity.pdbx_description
1 polymer ?
#
loop_
_entity_poly.entity_id
_entity_poly.type
_entity_poly.pdbx_seq_one_letter_code
_entity_poly.pdbx_strand_id
1 'polypeptide(L)'
;MAPSIVHLPNGHNLSVTPVFGGLYFKSVDAHSHHNIFPPGWTITIESEDNDTPATPNTDDAPRYRVHSYKRPSLRGDHLFISSISNPPNERTPSQFPASSPTRQIAMMLWATLYWYFHQSEPDPKITNST
;
A
#
# COMPACT_ATOMS: atom_id res chain seq x y z
N MET A 1 -11.67 -12.66 -4.45
CA MET A 1 -11.53 -11.34 -5.13
C MET A 1 -10.53 -11.52 -6.26
N ALA A 2 -10.91 -11.18 -7.49
CA ALA A 2 -10.01 -11.29 -8.64
C ALA A 2 -8.87 -10.26 -8.53
N PRO A 3 -7.68 -10.54 -9.05
CA PRO A 3 -6.59 -9.56 -9.10
C PRO A 3 -7.05 -8.32 -9.89
N SER A 4 -6.81 -7.14 -9.34
CA SER A 4 -7.12 -5.86 -9.99
C SER A 4 -5.89 -5.36 -10.74
N ILE A 5 -6.05 -4.97 -12.00
CA ILE A 5 -4.97 -4.37 -12.79
C ILE A 5 -5.04 -2.85 -12.63
N VAL A 6 -3.92 -2.25 -12.28
CA VAL A 6 -3.74 -0.81 -12.13
C VAL A 6 -2.93 -0.30 -13.31
N HIS A 7 -3.57 0.55 -14.09
CA HIS A 7 -2.94 1.27 -15.19
C HIS A 7 -2.40 2.59 -14.66
N LEU A 8 -1.08 2.71 -14.64
CA LEU A 8 -0.42 3.92 -14.16
C LEU A 8 -0.28 4.95 -15.29
N PRO A 9 -0.30 6.26 -14.99
CA PRO A 9 -0.16 7.33 -15.97
C PRO A 9 1.14 7.29 -16.79
N ASN A 10 2.18 6.63 -16.28
CA ASN A 10 3.46 6.45 -16.96
C ASN A 10 3.46 5.26 -17.94
N GLY A 11 2.31 4.62 -18.18
CA GLY A 11 2.16 3.48 -19.09
C GLY A 11 2.53 2.12 -18.48
N HIS A 12 2.92 2.07 -17.21
CA HIS A 12 3.19 0.81 -16.52
C HIS A 12 1.92 0.17 -15.97
N ASN A 13 1.90 -1.16 -15.93
CA ASN A 13 0.78 -1.94 -15.40
C ASN A 13 1.21 -2.72 -14.16
N LEU A 14 0.41 -2.63 -13.10
CA LEU A 14 0.61 -3.38 -11.87
C LEU A 14 -0.60 -4.29 -11.61
N SER A 15 -0.36 -5.51 -11.15
CA SER A 15 -1.41 -6.38 -10.63
C SER A 15 -1.43 -6.31 -9.12
N VAL A 16 -2.62 -6.08 -8.55
CA VAL A 16 -2.87 -6.02 -7.11
C VAL A 16 -3.68 -7.24 -6.69
N THR A 17 -3.11 -8.02 -5.77
CA THR A 17 -3.70 -9.27 -5.28
C THR A 17 -3.80 -9.23 -3.76
N PRO A 18 -4.97 -9.49 -3.16
CA PRO A 18 -5.08 -9.66 -1.71
C PRO A 18 -4.24 -10.85 -1.23
N VAL A 19 -3.50 -10.65 -0.14
CA VAL A 19 -2.71 -11.68 0.54
C VAL A 19 -3.04 -11.70 2.03
N PHE A 20 -2.51 -12.67 2.77
CA PHE A 20 -2.75 -12.73 4.22
C PHE A 20 -2.20 -11.47 4.89
N GLY A 21 -3.11 -10.67 5.48
CA GLY A 21 -2.77 -9.44 6.19
C GLY A 21 -2.38 -8.25 5.30
N GLY A 22 -2.64 -8.28 3.99
CA GLY A 22 -2.26 -7.16 3.13
C GLY A 22 -2.59 -7.30 1.65
N LEU A 23 -1.91 -6.49 0.85
CA LEU A 23 -2.06 -6.39 -0.60
C LEU A 23 -0.69 -6.54 -1.24
N TYR A 24 -0.60 -7.47 -2.19
CA TYR A 24 0.60 -7.69 -2.99
C TYR A 24 0.49 -6.97 -4.33
N PHE A 25 1.44 -6.09 -4.60
CA PHE A 25 1.63 -5.38 -5.85
C PHE A 25 2.72 -6.09 -6.63
N LYS A 26 2.44 -6.40 -7.90
CA LYS A 26 3.41 -7.01 -8.80
C LYS A 26 3.45 -6.24 -10.11
N SER A 27 4.65 -5.94 -10.59
CA SER A 27 4.85 -5.37 -11.92
C SER A 27 4.54 -6.42 -12.98
N VAL A 28 3.62 -6.11 -13.91
CA VAL A 28 3.24 -7.04 -15.00
C VAL A 28 4.42 -7.19 -15.97
N ASP A 29 5.11 -6.09 -16.27
CA ASP A 29 6.24 -6.02 -17.20
C ASP A 29 7.59 -6.00 -16.48
N ALA A 30 7.74 -6.79 -15.41
CA ALA A 30 8.92 -6.79 -14.55
C ALA A 30 10.26 -7.05 -15.29
N HIS A 31 10.20 -7.71 -16.46
CA HIS A 31 11.36 -8.06 -17.28
C HIS A 31 11.68 -7.01 -18.36
N SER A 32 10.90 -5.93 -18.46
CA SER A 32 11.18 -4.83 -19.38
C SER A 32 12.35 -3.98 -18.86
N HIS A 33 13.34 -3.70 -19.72
CA HIS A 33 14.52 -2.90 -19.39
C HIS A 33 14.21 -1.46 -18.93
N HIS A 34 12.96 -1.01 -19.10
CA HIS A 34 12.49 0.30 -18.65
C HIS A 34 11.66 0.24 -17.36
N ASN A 35 11.59 -0.90 -16.67
CA ASN A 35 10.80 -1.00 -15.45
C ASN A 35 11.44 -0.20 -14.29
N ILE A 36 10.67 0.75 -13.76
CA ILE A 36 11.09 1.63 -12.66
C ILE A 36 10.66 1.05 -11.29
N PHE A 37 9.83 0.01 -11.29
CA PHE A 37 9.29 -0.63 -10.10
C PHE A 37 10.08 -1.87 -9.67
N PRO A 38 10.10 -2.20 -8.36
CA PRO A 38 10.50 -3.55 -7.95
C PRO A 38 9.61 -4.61 -8.62
N PRO A 39 10.09 -5.86 -8.75
CA PRO A 39 9.27 -6.97 -9.25
C PRO A 39 7.93 -7.11 -8.54
N GLY A 40 7.92 -6.83 -7.24
CA GLY A 40 6.71 -6.73 -6.44
C GLY A 40 6.99 -6.35 -5.00
N TRP A 41 5.94 -5.96 -4.29
CA TRP A 41 5.99 -5.57 -2.88
C TRP A 41 4.65 -5.83 -2.20
N THR A 42 4.68 -6.01 -0.89
CA THR A 42 3.48 -6.19 -0.08
C THR A 42 3.29 -4.96 0.80
N ILE A 43 2.06 -4.46 0.86
CA ILE A 43 1.65 -3.46 1.83
C ILE A 43 0.58 -4.02 2.77
N THR A 44 0.52 -3.44 3.96
CA THR A 44 -0.58 -3.63 4.89
C THR A 44 -1.20 -2.27 5.14
N ILE A 45 -2.53 -2.20 5.05
CA ILE A 45 -3.28 -1.00 5.39
C ILE A 45 -4.11 -1.33 6.63
N GLU A 46 -3.99 -0.45 7.61
CA GLU A 46 -4.63 -0.51 8.90
C GLU A 46 -5.51 0.72 9.06
N SER A 47 -6.76 0.53 9.49
CA SER A 47 -7.71 1.63 9.70
C SER A 47 -8.07 1.72 11.18
N GLU A 48 -8.04 2.92 11.73
CA GLU A 48 -8.49 3.21 13.10
C GLU A 48 -10.01 3.38 13.15
N ASP A 49 -10.67 2.71 14.10
CA ASP A 49 -12.05 3.00 14.47
C ASP A 49 -12.09 4.19 15.43
N ASN A 50 -12.82 5.24 15.05
CA ASN A 50 -12.98 6.47 15.82
C ASN A 50 -13.95 6.30 17.03
N ASP A 51 -14.60 5.13 17.14
CA ASP A 51 -15.80 4.97 17.96
C ASP A 51 -15.55 4.50 19.39
N THR A 52 -14.34 4.14 19.81
CA THR A 52 -14.02 3.95 21.25
C THR A 52 -12.54 3.63 21.47
N PRO A 53 -11.86 4.25 22.46
CA PRO A 53 -10.56 3.78 22.90
C PRO A 53 -10.67 2.32 23.36
N ALA A 54 -9.74 1.47 22.93
CA ALA A 54 -9.83 0.02 23.09
C ALA A 54 -9.83 -0.43 24.55
N THR A 55 -9.36 0.40 25.49
CA THR A 55 -9.34 0.15 26.94
C THR A 55 -9.10 1.45 27.72
N PRO A 56 -9.84 1.75 28.80
CA PRO A 56 -9.51 2.83 29.71
C PRO A 56 -8.54 2.30 30.77
N ASN A 57 -7.27 2.04 30.40
CA ASN A 57 -6.25 1.68 31.39
C ASN A 57 -5.23 2.80 31.54
N THR A 58 -5.17 3.28 32.77
CA THR A 58 -4.25 4.18 33.45
C THR A 58 -2.88 4.34 32.76
N ASP A 59 -2.53 5.61 32.47
CA ASP A 59 -1.20 6.15 32.17
C ASP A 59 -0.53 5.94 30.79
N ASP A 60 -1.19 5.34 29.80
CA ASP A 60 -0.68 5.32 28.41
C ASP A 60 -1.68 5.98 27.44
N ALA A 61 -1.18 6.69 26.42
CA ALA A 61 -1.98 7.39 25.41
C ALA A 61 -3.12 6.51 24.85
N PRO A 62 -4.29 7.11 24.52
CA PRO A 62 -5.46 6.36 24.07
C PRO A 62 -5.15 5.50 22.85
N ARG A 63 -5.22 4.17 23.00
CA ARG A 63 -5.07 3.20 21.91
C ARG A 63 -6.40 3.02 21.21
N TYR A 64 -6.51 3.52 19.98
CA TYR A 64 -7.64 3.27 19.08
C TYR A 64 -7.66 1.79 18.64
N ARG A 65 -8.85 1.27 18.31
CA ARG A 65 -8.96 -0.08 17.74
C ARG A 65 -8.53 -0.02 16.28
N VAL A 66 -7.53 -0.81 15.92
CA VAL A 66 -7.05 -0.94 14.55
C VAL A 66 -7.66 -2.19 13.92
N HIS A 67 -8.17 -2.07 12.70
CA HIS A 67 -8.64 -3.21 11.93
C HIS A 67 -7.98 -3.27 10.55
N SER A 68 -7.99 -4.48 9.96
CA SER A 68 -7.51 -4.68 8.60
C SER A 68 -8.37 -3.87 7.61
N TYR A 69 -7.72 -3.31 6.60
CA TYR A 69 -8.35 -2.54 5.55
C TYR A 69 -9.50 -3.30 4.86
N LYS A 70 -10.69 -2.70 4.89
CA LYS A 70 -11.88 -3.19 4.15
C LYS A 70 -12.36 -2.19 3.11
N ARG A 71 -12.26 -0.90 3.43
CA ARG A 71 -12.70 0.25 2.64
C ARG A 71 -11.82 1.44 3.01
N PRO A 72 -11.59 2.41 2.10
CA PRO A 72 -10.91 3.65 2.45
C PRO A 72 -11.67 4.38 3.55
N SER A 73 -10.94 4.97 4.50
CA SER A 73 -11.47 5.83 5.55
C SER A 73 -11.06 7.29 5.32
N LEU A 74 -11.81 8.24 5.89
CA LEU A 74 -11.45 9.66 5.83
C LEU A 74 -10.25 10.00 6.72
N ARG A 75 -10.03 9.25 7.81
CA ARG A 75 -9.03 9.51 8.84
C ARG A 75 -8.62 8.20 9.51
N GLY A 76 -7.34 8.09 9.84
CA GLY A 76 -6.81 6.96 10.60
C GLY A 76 -6.38 5.77 9.73
N ASP A 77 -6.10 5.96 8.44
CA ASP A 77 -5.50 4.91 7.61
C ASP A 77 -3.97 4.97 7.67
N HIS A 78 -3.36 3.93 8.20
CA HIS A 78 -1.91 3.72 8.24
C HIS A 78 -1.49 2.74 7.16
N LEU A 79 -0.48 3.13 6.39
CA LEU A 79 0.10 2.29 5.34
C LEU A 79 1.49 1.84 5.75
N PHE A 80 1.71 0.53 5.74
CA PHE A 80 2.99 -0.11 6.02
C PHE A 80 3.48 -0.87 4.79
N ILE A 81 4.78 -0.76 4.50
CA ILE A 81 5.45 -1.63 3.52
C ILE A 81 5.97 -2.84 4.29
N SER A 82 5.32 -3.99 4.13
CA SER A 82 5.64 -5.20 4.90
C SER A 82 6.76 -6.02 4.27
N SER A 83 6.85 -6.06 2.94
CA SER A 83 7.95 -6.74 2.24
C SER A 83 8.19 -6.19 0.84
N ILE A 84 9.43 -6.32 0.34
CA ILE A 84 9.82 -5.98 -1.01
C ILE A 84 10.47 -7.22 -1.62
N SER A 85 10.00 -7.65 -2.79
CA SER A 85 10.62 -8.76 -3.50
C SER A 85 11.79 -8.24 -4.34
N ASN A 86 12.98 -8.71 -4.00
CA ASN A 86 14.20 -8.43 -4.75
C ASN A 86 14.59 -9.71 -5.50
N PRO A 87 14.89 -9.63 -6.82
CA PRO A 87 15.32 -10.80 -7.55
C PRO A 87 16.71 -11.25 -7.04
N PRO A 88 17.02 -12.56 -7.01
CA PRO A 88 18.33 -13.05 -6.60
C PRO A 88 19.40 -12.49 -7.53
N ASN A 89 20.39 -11.84 -6.94
CA ASN A 89 21.43 -11.10 -7.63
C ASN A 89 22.31 -12.03 -8.47
N GLU A 90 22.35 -11.87 -9.79
CA GLU A 90 23.52 -12.29 -10.58
C GLU A 90 23.93 -11.17 -11.54
N ARG A 91 24.99 -10.43 -11.13
CA ARG A 91 25.89 -9.65 -11.99
C ARG A 91 25.27 -8.68 -13.00
N THR A 92 24.39 -7.75 -12.59
CA THR A 92 24.32 -6.49 -13.35
C THR A 92 23.97 -5.30 -12.44
N PRO A 93 24.89 -4.35 -12.20
CA PRO A 93 24.62 -3.16 -11.38
C PRO A 93 23.69 -2.14 -12.06
N SER A 94 23.01 -2.47 -13.16
CA SER A 94 22.32 -1.52 -14.03
C SER A 94 20.86 -1.87 -14.38
N GLN A 95 20.24 -2.87 -13.73
CA GLN A 95 18.91 -3.35 -14.16
C GLN A 95 17.72 -2.58 -13.54
N PHE A 96 17.99 -1.69 -12.59
CA PHE A 96 17.00 -0.73 -12.10
C PHE A 96 17.48 0.68 -12.45
N PRO A 97 16.82 1.41 -13.38
CA PRO A 97 17.16 2.81 -13.65
C PRO A 97 16.91 3.71 -12.42
N ALA A 98 16.30 3.18 -11.36
CA ALA A 98 16.24 3.78 -10.02
C ALA A 98 17.40 3.28 -9.14
N SER A 99 18.62 3.77 -9.40
CA SER A 99 19.83 3.47 -8.60
C SER A 99 19.74 3.87 -7.12
N SER A 100 18.67 4.58 -6.70
CA SER A 100 18.48 5.08 -5.34
C SER A 100 17.37 4.29 -4.64
N PRO A 101 17.63 3.69 -3.46
CA PRO A 101 16.60 3.07 -2.62
C PRO A 101 15.44 4.02 -2.29
N THR A 102 15.73 5.30 -2.07
CA THR A 102 14.71 6.32 -1.82
C THR A 102 13.76 6.49 -3.01
N ARG A 103 14.30 6.48 -4.24
CA ARG A 103 13.48 6.56 -5.46
C ARG A 103 12.60 5.31 -5.60
N GLN A 104 13.12 4.14 -5.28
CA GLN A 104 12.36 2.89 -5.33
C GLN A 104 11.16 2.94 -4.36
N ILE A 105 11.38 3.36 -3.11
CA ILE A 105 10.32 3.51 -2.11
C ILE A 105 9.31 4.57 -2.56
N ALA A 106 9.78 5.72 -3.08
CA ALA A 106 8.89 6.77 -3.57
C ALA A 106 7.99 6.28 -4.71
N MET A 107 8.52 5.48 -5.64
CA MET A 107 7.73 4.90 -6.73
C MET A 107 6.72 3.88 -6.22
N MET A 108 7.11 3.03 -5.26
CA MET A 108 6.18 2.11 -4.61
C MET A 108 5.04 2.89 -3.95
N LEU A 109 5.35 3.89 -3.12
CA LEU A 109 4.36 4.73 -2.45
C LEU A 109 3.43 5.44 -3.44
N TRP A 110 4.00 6.01 -4.50
CA TRP A 110 3.21 6.64 -5.56
C TRP A 110 2.19 5.67 -6.17
N ALA A 111 2.64 4.47 -6.56
CA ALA A 111 1.76 3.46 -7.14
C ALA A 111 0.69 2.96 -6.16
N THR A 112 1.05 2.75 -4.90
CA THR A 112 0.10 2.30 -3.87
C THR A 112 -0.93 3.37 -3.54
N LEU A 113 -0.50 4.63 -3.43
CA LEU A 113 -1.40 5.76 -3.19
C LEU A 113 -2.30 6.00 -4.39
N TYR A 114 -1.76 5.91 -5.61
CA TYR A 114 -2.56 5.98 -6.83
C TYR A 114 -3.66 4.92 -6.81
N TRP A 115 -3.33 3.66 -6.54
CA TRP A 115 -4.33 2.59 -6.41
C TRP A 115 -5.35 2.87 -5.31
N TYR A 116 -4.90 3.34 -4.15
CA TYR A 116 -5.74 3.62 -2.98
C TYR A 116 -6.76 4.74 -3.26
N PHE A 117 -6.35 5.83 -3.90
CA PHE A 117 -7.25 6.94 -4.23
C PHE A 117 -8.22 6.63 -5.39
N HIS A 118 -8.00 5.55 -6.13
CA HIS A 118 -8.97 5.05 -7.13
C HIS A 118 -9.98 4.07 -6.54
N GLN A 119 -9.90 3.75 -5.25
CA GLN A 119 -10.95 3.00 -4.57
C GLN A 119 -12.21 3.86 -4.42
N SER A 120 -13.35 3.22 -4.13
CA SER A 120 -14.62 3.91 -3.92
C SER A 120 -14.49 5.00 -2.86
N GLU A 121 -15.04 6.19 -3.14
CA GLU A 121 -14.99 7.32 -2.21
C GLU A 121 -15.59 6.93 -0.84
N PRO A 122 -14.90 7.26 0.29
CA PRO A 122 -15.46 7.06 1.61
C PRO A 122 -16.70 7.94 1.82
N ASP A 123 -17.64 7.51 2.67
CA ASP A 123 -18.81 8.33 3.01
C ASP A 123 -18.36 9.68 3.61
N PRO A 124 -18.70 10.82 3.00
CA PRO A 124 -18.27 12.14 3.47
C PRO A 124 -18.90 12.53 4.82
N LYS A 125 -19.90 11.79 5.30
CA LYS A 125 -20.60 12.10 6.55
C LYS A 125 -19.80 11.61 7.76
N ILE A 126 -19.18 12.55 8.46
CA ILE A 126 -18.68 12.33 9.82
C ILE A 126 -19.87 12.52 10.78
N THR A 127 -20.56 11.45 11.13
CA THR A 127 -21.57 11.48 12.19
C THR A 127 -20.85 11.48 13.54
N ASN A 128 -20.78 12.64 14.19
CA ASN A 128 -20.45 12.71 15.60
C ASN A 128 -21.63 12.11 16.37
N SER A 129 -21.50 10.89 16.90
CA SER A 129 -22.47 10.36 17.85
C SER A 129 -22.36 11.15 19.16
N THR A 130 -23.37 11.95 19.45
CA THR A 130 -23.61 12.61 20.75
C THR A 130 -23.94 11.62 21.84
#